data_AF-A0A450W2Q8-F1
#
_entry.id   AF-A0A450W2Q8-F1
#
_cell.length_a   1.000
_cell.length_b   1.000
_cell.length_c   1.000
_cell.angle_alpha   90.00
_cell.angle_beta   90.00
_cell.angle_gamma   90.00
#
_symmetry.space_group_name_H-M   'P 1'
#
loop_
_entity.id
_entity.type
_entity.pdbx_description
1 polymer ?
#
loop_
_entity_poly.entity_id
_entity_poly.type
_entity_poly.pdbx_seq_one_letter_code
_entity_poly.pdbx_strand_id
1 'polypeptide(L)'
;SAEDELAFTEVGAITGDYDAARGILTLNGADTVANYQAALRSVTYRNGSGDPTAGERAIGFTVTDGNSDDLGDGALSATATRTVEVSGVNDAPEVSVTESVLTYIEGTGALAIDPGLALSDIDDEYMTGATVEITGGFESAEDELAFTDTGSITGDYDAARGILTLSGADTVANYQAALRSVTYRNGSEDPT
;
A
#
# COMPACT_ATOMS: atom_id res chain seq x y z
N SER A 1 0.57 -10.36 13.86
CA SER A 1 1.62 -9.79 12.99
C SER A 1 1.82 -8.33 13.42
N ALA A 2 2.78 -7.59 12.83
CA ALA A 2 2.92 -6.16 13.11
C ALA A 2 1.71 -5.33 12.63
N GLU A 3 0.87 -5.89 11.76
CA GLU A 3 -0.33 -5.26 11.22
C GLU A 3 -1.55 -5.41 12.14
N ASP A 4 -1.53 -6.39 13.06
CA ASP A 4 -2.68 -6.78 13.86
C ASP A 4 -2.62 -6.13 15.25
N GLU A 5 -3.77 -5.63 15.71
CA GLU A 5 -3.94 -5.07 17.05
C GLU A 5 -5.20 -5.62 17.72
N LEU A 6 -5.07 -5.98 19.00
CA LEU A 6 -6.20 -6.23 19.89
C LEU A 6 -6.29 -5.11 20.92
N ALA A 7 -7.48 -4.55 21.05
CA ALA A 7 -7.80 -3.54 22.04
C ALA A 7 -9.05 -3.96 22.82
N PHE A 8 -9.26 -3.36 23.99
CA PHE A 8 -10.47 -3.56 24.79
C PHE A 8 -10.83 -2.25 25.49
N THR A 9 -12.04 -2.20 26.05
CA THR A 9 -12.46 -1.09 26.92
C THR A 9 -12.18 -1.49 28.37
N GLU A 10 -11.44 -0.64 29.11
CA GLU A 10 -11.20 -0.86 30.53
C GLU A 10 -12.53 -0.96 31.32
N VAL A 11 -12.61 -1.95 32.21
CA VAL A 11 -13.79 -2.19 33.06
C VAL A 11 -13.34 -2.41 34.48
N GLY A 12 -13.85 -1.59 35.42
CA GLY A 12 -13.53 -1.74 36.84
C GLY A 12 -12.04 -1.55 37.10
N ALA A 13 -11.42 -2.53 37.76
CA ALA A 13 -9.98 -2.54 38.04
C ALA A 13 -9.14 -3.26 36.97
N ILE A 14 -9.76 -3.68 35.85
CA ILE A 14 -9.10 -4.45 34.79
C ILE A 14 -8.38 -3.50 33.84
N THR A 15 -7.06 -3.61 33.78
CA THR A 15 -6.20 -2.93 32.80
C THR A 15 -5.71 -3.91 31.74
N GLY A 16 -5.22 -3.41 30.60
CA GLY A 16 -4.69 -4.28 29.56
C GLY A 16 -3.43 -3.74 28.90
N ASP A 17 -2.62 -4.67 28.41
CA ASP A 17 -1.37 -4.40 27.70
C ASP A 17 -1.28 -5.32 26.47
N TYR A 18 -1.11 -4.73 25.29
CA TYR A 18 -1.00 -5.47 24.04
C TYR A 18 0.46 -5.57 23.60
N ASP A 19 0.98 -6.80 23.60
CA ASP A 19 2.28 -7.11 23.02
C ASP A 19 2.12 -7.41 21.53
N ALA A 20 2.35 -6.40 20.69
CA ALA A 20 2.24 -6.52 19.23
C ALA A 20 3.21 -7.55 18.62
N ALA A 21 4.37 -7.79 19.25
CA ALA A 21 5.33 -8.77 18.75
C ALA A 21 4.85 -10.21 18.97
N ARG A 22 4.07 -10.44 20.04
CA ARG A 22 3.50 -11.76 20.37
C ARG A 22 2.03 -11.92 19.98
N GLY A 23 1.33 -10.82 19.68
CA GLY A 23 -0.11 -10.82 19.42
C GLY A 23 -0.96 -11.13 20.65
N ILE A 24 -0.50 -10.76 21.84
CA ILE A 24 -1.16 -11.09 23.11
C ILE A 24 -1.64 -9.83 23.79
N LEU A 25 -2.96 -9.70 23.96
CA LEU A 25 -3.57 -8.72 24.87
C LEU A 25 -3.70 -9.35 26.25
N THR A 26 -2.89 -8.89 27.21
CA THR A 26 -2.93 -9.36 28.60
C THR A 26 -3.85 -8.46 29.40
N LEU A 27 -4.95 -9.00 29.92
CA LEU A 27 -5.82 -8.30 30.86
C LEU A 27 -5.43 -8.64 32.30
N ASN A 28 -5.21 -7.64 33.14
CA ASN A 28 -4.75 -7.78 34.52
C ASN A 28 -5.70 -7.09 35.49
N GLY A 29 -5.72 -7.54 36.75
CA GLY A 29 -6.48 -6.94 37.83
C GLY A 29 -7.50 -7.90 38.44
N ALA A 30 -7.59 -7.92 39.77
CA ALA A 30 -8.58 -8.75 40.46
C ALA A 30 -9.94 -8.04 40.43
N ASP A 31 -10.93 -8.66 39.80
CA ASP A 31 -12.29 -8.12 39.69
C ASP A 31 -13.33 -9.24 39.56
N THR A 32 -14.60 -8.88 39.57
CA THR A 32 -15.74 -9.78 39.46
C THR A 32 -15.80 -10.46 38.09
N VAL A 33 -16.41 -11.65 38.05
CA VAL A 33 -16.72 -12.37 36.80
C VAL A 33 -17.51 -11.50 35.82
N ALA A 34 -18.44 -10.68 36.33
CA ALA A 34 -19.24 -9.79 35.48
C ALA A 34 -18.38 -8.73 34.78
N ASN A 35 -17.39 -8.16 35.47
CA ASN A 35 -16.47 -7.19 34.89
C ASN A 35 -15.54 -7.85 33.86
N TYR A 36 -14.99 -9.03 34.16
CA TYR A 36 -14.21 -9.79 33.17
C TYR A 36 -15.03 -10.18 31.93
N GLN A 37 -16.30 -10.55 32.10
CA GLN A 37 -17.18 -10.80 30.96
C GLN A 37 -17.40 -9.54 30.12
N ALA A 38 -17.57 -8.37 30.76
CA ALA A 38 -17.73 -7.10 30.05
C ALA A 38 -16.45 -6.71 29.30
N ALA A 39 -15.28 -6.82 29.94
CA ALA A 39 -13.98 -6.54 29.34
C ALA A 39 -13.71 -7.44 28.12
N LEU A 40 -13.87 -8.75 28.27
CA LEU A 40 -13.65 -9.72 27.18
C LEU A 40 -14.62 -9.52 26.02
N ARG A 41 -15.89 -9.16 26.29
CA ARG A 41 -16.88 -8.83 25.24
C ARG A 41 -16.55 -7.54 24.49
N SER A 42 -15.76 -6.65 25.09
CA SER A 42 -15.33 -5.39 24.47
C SER A 42 -14.08 -5.52 23.61
N VAL A 43 -13.46 -6.71 23.54
CA VAL A 43 -12.25 -6.92 22.74
C VAL A 43 -12.56 -6.70 21.26
N THR A 44 -11.79 -5.81 20.65
CA THR A 44 -11.85 -5.47 19.23
C THR A 44 -10.57 -5.88 18.54
N TYR A 45 -10.68 -6.31 17.29
CA TYR A 45 -9.57 -6.52 16.39
C TYR A 45 -9.46 -5.35 15.41
N ARG A 46 -8.23 -4.96 15.09
CA ARG A 46 -7.91 -4.01 14.04
C ARG A 46 -6.73 -4.53 13.22
N ASN A 47 -6.80 -4.36 11.90
CA ASN A 47 -5.62 -4.40 11.04
C ASN A 47 -5.26 -2.96 10.62
N GLY A 48 -3.99 -2.60 10.71
CA GLY A 48 -3.49 -1.26 10.42
C GLY A 48 -2.84 -1.10 9.04
N SER A 49 -2.73 -2.17 8.25
CA SER A 49 -2.07 -2.14 6.93
C SER A 49 -2.99 -1.60 5.84
N GLY A 50 -2.40 -0.91 4.86
CA GLY A 50 -3.07 -0.56 3.60
C GLY A 50 -3.19 -1.78 2.68
N ASP A 51 -2.15 -2.61 2.64
CA ASP A 51 -2.13 -3.94 2.01
C ASP A 51 -2.07 -5.01 3.13
N PRO A 52 -3.21 -5.48 3.66
CA PRO A 52 -3.21 -6.43 4.76
C PRO A 52 -2.89 -7.85 4.27
N THR A 53 -2.07 -8.58 5.03
CA THR A 53 -1.82 -9.99 4.74
C THR A 53 -3.13 -10.79 4.86
N ALA A 54 -3.67 -11.23 3.72
CA ALA A 54 -4.93 -11.95 3.66
C ALA A 54 -4.89 -13.27 4.44
N GLY A 55 -6.04 -13.66 5.01
CA GLY A 55 -6.23 -14.94 5.68
C GLY A 55 -6.91 -14.83 7.04
N GLU A 56 -7.05 -15.98 7.68
CA GLU A 56 -7.73 -16.07 8.98
C GLU A 56 -6.81 -15.62 10.13
N ARG A 57 -7.42 -14.93 11.10
CA ARG A 57 -6.84 -14.64 12.42
C ARG A 57 -7.68 -15.34 13.48
N ALA A 58 -7.11 -16.35 14.14
CA ALA A 58 -7.76 -17.04 15.25
C ALA A 58 -7.48 -16.30 16.57
N ILE A 59 -8.49 -15.65 17.12
CA ILE A 59 -8.41 -14.94 18.40
C ILE A 59 -8.78 -15.91 19.52
N GLY A 60 -7.81 -16.24 20.37
CA GLY A 60 -7.98 -17.14 21.52
C GLY A 60 -8.19 -16.36 22.82
N PHE A 61 -9.15 -16.81 23.61
CA PHE A 61 -9.42 -16.31 24.96
C PHE A 61 -9.15 -17.41 25.98
N THR A 62 -8.29 -17.11 26.94
CA THR A 62 -8.04 -17.94 28.12
C THR A 62 -8.10 -17.03 29.34
N VAL A 63 -8.78 -17.48 30.40
CA VAL A 63 -8.88 -16.75 31.66
C VAL A 63 -8.29 -17.58 32.79
N THR A 64 -7.69 -16.91 33.78
CA THR A 64 -7.26 -17.51 35.04
C THR A 64 -8.25 -17.12 36.11
N ASP A 65 -8.73 -18.07 36.92
CA ASP A 65 -9.56 -17.73 38.07
C ASP A 65 -8.74 -17.06 39.21
N GLY A 66 -9.46 -16.46 40.16
CA GLY A 66 -8.84 -15.75 41.28
C GLY A 66 -8.49 -16.64 42.48
N ASN A 67 -8.61 -17.97 42.37
CA ASN A 67 -8.38 -18.95 43.43
C ASN A 67 -8.87 -18.51 44.83
N SER A 68 -10.14 -18.09 44.95
CA SER A 68 -10.66 -17.44 46.16
C SER A 68 -10.75 -18.35 47.40
N ASP A 69 -10.46 -19.64 47.26
CA ASP A 69 -10.39 -20.64 48.33
C ASP A 69 -8.95 -20.99 48.76
N ASP A 70 -7.93 -20.34 48.19
CA ASP A 70 -6.50 -20.43 48.55
C ASP A 70 -5.91 -21.85 48.39
N LEU A 71 -6.46 -22.66 47.47
CA LEU A 71 -6.04 -24.04 47.22
C LEU A 71 -4.89 -24.19 46.19
N GLY A 72 -4.11 -23.13 45.92
CA GLY A 72 -3.02 -23.15 44.93
C GLY A 72 -2.87 -21.85 44.12
N ASP A 73 -2.39 -21.98 42.88
CA ASP A 73 -2.44 -20.89 41.88
C ASP A 73 -3.81 -20.91 41.17
N GLY A 74 -4.23 -19.77 40.61
CA GLY A 74 -5.46 -19.69 39.82
C GLY A 74 -5.48 -20.65 38.63
N ALA A 75 -6.61 -21.32 38.41
CA ALA A 75 -6.76 -22.29 37.34
C ALA A 75 -7.09 -21.62 35.99
N LEU A 76 -6.47 -22.10 34.91
CA LEU A 76 -6.75 -21.63 33.55
C LEU A 76 -7.99 -22.30 32.96
N SER A 77 -8.78 -21.54 32.20
CA SER A 77 -9.83 -22.09 31.35
C SER A 77 -9.24 -22.85 30.16
N ALA A 78 -10.06 -23.69 29.53
CA ALA A 78 -9.79 -24.07 28.14
C ALA A 78 -9.82 -22.81 27.25
N THR A 79 -9.04 -22.81 26.17
CA THR A 79 -9.05 -21.72 25.19
C THR A 79 -10.33 -21.76 24.37
N ALA A 80 -11.08 -20.67 24.37
CA ALA A 80 -12.18 -20.44 23.44
C ALA A 80 -11.70 -19.59 22.28
N THR A 81 -12.05 -19.94 21.05
CA THR A 81 -11.54 -19.26 19.85
C THR A 81 -12.65 -18.58 19.05
N ARG A 82 -12.30 -17.47 18.41
CA ARG A 82 -13.12 -16.82 17.38
C ARG A 82 -12.23 -16.42 16.21
N THR A 83 -12.69 -16.71 15.00
CA THR A 83 -11.97 -16.36 13.78
C THR A 83 -12.40 -15.00 13.27
N VAL A 84 -11.42 -14.21 12.82
CA VAL A 84 -11.58 -13.02 11.99
C VAL A 84 -11.00 -13.35 10.61
N GLU A 85 -11.73 -13.06 9.55
CA GLU A 85 -11.24 -13.18 8.18
C GLU A 85 -10.74 -11.82 7.70
N VAL A 86 -9.48 -11.77 7.24
CA VAL A 86 -8.85 -10.57 6.70
C VAL A 86 -8.69 -10.74 5.20
N SER A 87 -9.19 -9.77 4.44
CA SER A 87 -9.06 -9.71 2.98
C SER A 87 -8.43 -8.38 2.56
N GLY A 88 -7.45 -8.42 1.68
CA GLY A 88 -6.95 -7.24 0.96
C GLY A 88 -7.84 -6.88 -0.23
N VAL A 89 -7.64 -5.69 -0.77
CA VAL A 89 -8.21 -5.22 -2.03
C VAL A 89 -7.04 -4.72 -2.87
N ASN A 90 -7.05 -5.02 -4.17
CA ASN A 90 -6.06 -4.46 -5.09
C ASN A 90 -6.34 -2.98 -5.30
N ASP A 91 -5.45 -2.14 -4.83
CA ASP A 91 -5.37 -0.71 -5.10
C ASP A 91 -4.73 -0.47 -6.48
N ALA A 92 -4.86 0.76 -6.98
CA ALA A 92 -4.30 1.15 -8.27
C ALA A 92 -2.92 1.79 -8.06
N PRO A 93 -2.01 1.70 -9.06
CA PRO A 93 -0.77 2.45 -9.02
C PRO A 93 -1.02 3.96 -8.95
N GLU A 94 -0.20 4.66 -8.17
CA GLU A 94 -0.20 6.11 -8.03
C GLU A 94 0.97 6.74 -8.79
N VAL A 95 0.68 7.79 -9.57
CA VAL A 95 1.67 8.58 -10.31
C VAL A 95 1.61 10.03 -9.85
N SER A 96 2.76 10.60 -9.49
CA SER A 96 2.90 12.01 -9.13
C SER A 96 3.96 12.69 -9.98
N VAL A 97 3.64 13.86 -10.53
CA VAL A 97 4.56 14.69 -11.34
C VAL A 97 5.12 15.86 -10.52
N THR A 98 6.34 16.30 -10.85
CA THR A 98 7.04 17.31 -10.04
C THR A 98 6.83 18.76 -10.47
N GLU A 99 6.55 19.00 -11.76
CA GLU A 99 6.43 20.35 -12.33
C GLU A 99 5.18 20.47 -13.22
N SER A 100 4.53 21.62 -13.18
CA SER A 100 3.34 21.85 -14.03
C SER A 100 3.69 22.30 -15.44
N VAL A 101 4.90 22.81 -15.69
CA VAL A 101 5.30 23.35 -16.99
C VAL A 101 6.77 23.04 -17.30
N LEU A 102 7.00 22.28 -18.36
CA LEU A 102 8.29 22.20 -19.04
C LEU A 102 8.33 23.24 -20.16
N THR A 103 9.30 24.16 -20.12
CA THR A 103 9.51 25.11 -21.23
C THR A 103 10.35 24.44 -22.31
N TYR A 104 9.76 24.21 -23.48
CA TYR A 104 10.48 23.80 -24.68
C TYR A 104 10.86 25.03 -25.50
N ILE A 105 12.13 25.11 -25.92
CA ILE A 105 12.60 26.13 -26.86
C ILE A 105 12.93 25.41 -28.16
N GLU A 106 12.44 25.94 -29.26
CA GLU A 106 12.75 25.47 -30.61
C GLU A 106 14.26 25.22 -30.80
N GLY A 107 14.61 24.12 -31.48
CA GLY A 107 15.99 23.72 -31.70
C GLY A 107 16.74 23.14 -30.49
N THR A 108 16.12 23.07 -29.30
CA THR A 108 16.76 22.48 -28.09
C THR A 108 16.94 20.96 -28.20
N GLY A 109 16.20 20.31 -29.09
CA GLY A 109 16.19 18.86 -29.23
C GLY A 109 15.37 18.18 -28.13
N ALA A 110 15.58 16.88 -27.92
CA ALA A 110 14.79 16.10 -26.98
C ALA A 110 15.02 16.55 -25.52
N LEU A 111 13.93 16.79 -24.79
CA LEU A 111 13.94 17.14 -23.37
C LEU A 111 13.17 16.09 -22.57
N ALA A 112 13.72 15.65 -21.43
CA ALA A 112 13.00 14.79 -20.51
C ALA A 112 11.77 15.52 -19.95
N ILE A 113 10.62 14.83 -19.95
CA ILE A 113 9.33 15.45 -19.61
C ILE A 113 9.23 15.74 -18.12
N ASP A 114 9.49 14.71 -17.30
CA ASP A 114 9.52 14.85 -15.85
C ASP A 114 10.57 13.90 -15.25
N PRO A 115 11.82 14.38 -15.08
CA PRO A 115 12.88 13.61 -14.42
C PRO A 115 12.60 13.31 -12.95
N GLY A 116 11.62 13.98 -12.33
CA GLY A 116 11.25 13.84 -10.94
C GLY A 116 10.05 12.92 -10.67
N LEU A 117 9.34 12.48 -11.72
CA LEU A 117 8.11 11.68 -11.63
C LEU A 117 8.23 10.56 -10.59
N ALA A 118 7.25 10.45 -9.69
CA ALA A 118 7.17 9.37 -8.73
C ALA A 118 6.09 8.37 -9.16
N LEU A 119 6.39 7.08 -9.04
CA LEU A 119 5.47 5.97 -9.28
C LEU A 119 5.53 5.03 -8.07
N SER A 120 4.37 4.69 -7.54
CA SER A 120 4.23 3.73 -6.44
C SER A 120 3.00 2.87 -6.62
N ASP A 121 3.04 1.68 -6.04
CA ASP A 121 1.90 0.80 -5.86
C ASP A 121 2.04 0.17 -4.46
N ILE A 122 0.94 0.05 -3.74
CA ILE A 122 0.96 -0.43 -2.36
C ILE A 122 0.92 -1.96 -2.27
N ASP A 123 0.37 -2.62 -3.29
CA ASP A 123 0.17 -4.08 -3.31
C ASP A 123 1.21 -4.79 -4.17
N ASP A 124 1.70 -4.13 -5.23
CA ASP A 124 2.51 -4.76 -6.27
C ASP A 124 3.93 -4.18 -6.41
N GLU A 125 4.92 -5.07 -6.51
CA GLU A 125 6.31 -4.69 -6.82
C GLU A 125 6.56 -4.53 -8.33
N TYR A 126 5.63 -4.96 -9.20
CA TYR A 126 5.82 -5.06 -10.65
C TYR A 126 4.73 -4.34 -11.44
N MET A 127 5.12 -3.71 -12.54
CA MET A 127 4.24 -3.09 -13.53
C MET A 127 4.37 -3.82 -14.88
N THR A 128 3.31 -3.81 -15.68
CA THR A 128 3.28 -4.51 -16.98
C THR A 128 3.18 -3.57 -18.18
N GLY A 129 2.84 -2.31 -17.96
CA GLY A 129 2.75 -1.31 -19.03
C GLY A 129 2.44 0.10 -18.52
N ALA A 130 2.61 1.09 -19.39
CA ALA A 130 2.22 2.47 -19.17
C ALA A 130 1.93 3.17 -20.51
N THR A 131 1.14 4.24 -20.49
CA THR A 131 0.93 5.10 -21.66
C THR A 131 1.26 6.54 -21.32
N VAL A 132 2.04 7.20 -22.18
CA VAL A 132 2.32 8.65 -22.10
C VAL A 132 1.74 9.30 -23.35
N GLU A 133 0.91 10.33 -23.18
CA GLU A 133 0.13 10.93 -24.27
C GLU A 133 0.25 12.46 -24.29
N ILE A 134 0.41 13.03 -25.49
CA ILE A 134 0.23 14.46 -25.72
C ILE A 134 -1.27 14.74 -25.88
N THR A 135 -1.93 15.07 -24.78
CA THR A 135 -3.40 15.17 -24.71
C THR A 135 -3.98 16.46 -25.30
N GLY A 136 -3.14 17.46 -25.60
CA GLY A 136 -3.57 18.73 -26.17
C GLY A 136 -2.43 19.44 -26.89
N GLY A 137 -2.77 20.17 -27.97
CA GLY A 137 -1.79 20.85 -28.80
C GLY A 137 -0.87 19.91 -29.59
N PHE A 138 -1.25 18.63 -29.73
CA PHE A 138 -0.46 17.66 -30.48
C PHE A 138 -0.47 17.95 -31.98
N GLU A 139 0.72 18.18 -32.54
CA GLU A 139 0.95 18.33 -33.97
C GLU A 139 1.70 17.11 -34.52
N SER A 140 0.97 16.19 -35.15
CA SER A 140 1.50 14.88 -35.60
C SER A 140 2.71 14.92 -36.56
N ALA A 141 2.96 16.06 -37.20
CA ALA A 141 4.11 16.25 -38.09
C ALA A 141 5.37 16.74 -37.34
N GLU A 142 5.20 17.19 -36.10
CA GLU A 142 6.21 17.94 -35.36
C GLU A 142 6.55 17.28 -34.02
N ASP A 143 5.55 16.78 -33.32
CA ASP A 143 5.69 16.31 -31.95
C ASP A 143 6.03 14.82 -31.88
N GLU A 144 6.98 14.50 -31.00
CA GLU A 144 7.45 13.14 -30.78
C GLU A 144 7.65 12.89 -29.28
N LEU A 145 7.12 11.77 -28.79
CA LEU A 145 7.51 11.18 -27.51
C LEU A 145 8.48 10.04 -27.78
N ALA A 146 9.67 10.12 -27.21
CA ALA A 146 10.71 9.13 -27.41
C ALA A 146 11.11 8.44 -26.10
N PHE A 147 11.34 7.13 -26.20
CA PHE A 147 11.84 6.26 -25.15
C PHE A 147 12.87 5.30 -25.74
N THR A 148 13.89 4.95 -24.95
CA THR A 148 14.85 3.91 -25.32
C THR A 148 14.51 2.65 -24.55
N ASP A 149 14.26 1.56 -25.28
CA ASP A 149 14.00 0.26 -24.69
C ASP A 149 15.04 -0.13 -23.64
N THR A 150 14.56 -0.72 -22.55
CA THR A 150 15.41 -1.32 -21.52
C THR A 150 15.56 -2.81 -21.79
N GLY A 151 16.07 -3.57 -20.81
CA GLY A 151 16.12 -5.02 -20.90
C GLY A 151 14.72 -5.67 -20.98
N SER A 152 13.73 -5.11 -20.30
CA SER A 152 12.40 -5.72 -20.13
C SER A 152 11.24 -4.82 -20.55
N ILE A 153 11.47 -3.51 -20.74
CA ILE A 153 10.44 -2.53 -21.10
C ILE A 153 10.71 -2.03 -22.52
N THR A 154 9.74 -2.16 -23.41
CA THR A 154 9.80 -1.66 -24.79
C THR A 154 8.81 -0.52 -25.01
N GLY A 155 9.18 0.48 -25.81
CA GLY A 155 8.31 1.58 -26.21
C GLY A 155 7.81 1.47 -27.65
N ASP A 156 6.54 1.81 -27.87
CA ASP A 156 5.92 1.94 -29.19
C ASP A 156 5.18 3.28 -29.28
N TYR A 157 5.62 4.16 -30.18
CA TYR A 157 5.04 5.50 -30.34
C TYR A 157 4.10 5.55 -31.55
N ASP A 158 2.81 5.82 -31.29
CA ASP A 158 1.82 6.12 -32.31
C ASP A 158 1.89 7.61 -32.68
N ALA A 159 2.71 7.93 -33.68
CA ALA A 159 2.89 9.29 -34.19
C ALA A 159 1.61 9.91 -34.79
N ALA A 160 0.55 9.13 -35.06
CA ALA A 160 -0.72 9.70 -35.49
C ALA A 160 -1.59 10.16 -34.32
N ARG A 161 -1.33 9.65 -33.11
CA ARG A 161 -2.13 9.93 -31.91
C ARG A 161 -1.35 10.63 -30.79
N GLY A 162 -0.03 10.68 -30.87
CA GLY A 162 0.79 11.28 -29.84
C GLY A 162 0.88 10.39 -28.58
N ILE A 163 0.73 9.08 -28.74
CA ILE A 163 0.70 8.11 -27.62
C ILE A 163 1.93 7.22 -27.67
N LEU A 164 2.76 7.27 -26.63
CA LEU A 164 3.82 6.31 -26.38
C LEU A 164 3.31 5.21 -25.44
N THR A 165 3.32 3.97 -25.88
CA THR A 165 2.98 2.80 -25.07
C THR A 165 4.25 2.08 -24.62
N LEU A 166 4.46 1.98 -23.31
CA LEU A 166 5.47 1.14 -22.70
C LEU A 166 4.86 -0.22 -22.34
N SER A 167 5.56 -1.31 -22.65
CA SER A 167 5.10 -2.68 -22.41
C SER A 167 6.22 -3.56 -21.86
N GLY A 168 5.86 -4.52 -21.01
CA GLY A 168 6.76 -5.53 -20.46
C GLY A 168 6.73 -5.56 -18.94
N ALA A 169 6.89 -6.74 -18.33
CA ALA A 169 6.85 -6.85 -16.87
C ALA A 169 8.20 -6.47 -16.26
N ASP A 170 8.22 -5.47 -15.39
CA ASP A 170 9.42 -5.07 -14.63
C ASP A 170 9.03 -4.39 -13.32
N THR A 171 9.98 -4.18 -12.42
CA THR A 171 9.74 -3.58 -11.10
C THR A 171 9.20 -2.15 -11.20
N VAL A 172 8.46 -1.71 -10.18
CA VAL A 172 8.00 -0.31 -10.02
C VAL A 172 9.16 0.68 -10.15
N ALA A 173 10.32 0.36 -9.56
CA ALA A 173 11.51 1.20 -9.64
C ALA A 173 12.04 1.35 -11.08
N ASN A 174 12.03 0.26 -11.86
CA ASN A 174 12.45 0.28 -13.26
C ASN A 174 11.43 1.00 -14.14
N TYR A 175 10.13 0.85 -13.88
CA TYR A 175 9.09 1.63 -14.56
C TYR A 175 9.15 3.12 -14.24
N GLN A 176 9.43 3.50 -13.00
CA GLN A 176 9.67 4.89 -12.62
C GLN A 176 10.88 5.46 -13.39
N ALA A 177 11.98 4.72 -13.47
CA ALA A 177 13.15 5.14 -14.23
C ALA A 177 12.85 5.26 -15.73
N ALA A 178 12.06 4.33 -16.28
CA ALA A 178 11.63 4.36 -17.68
C ALA A 178 10.78 5.60 -17.98
N LEU A 179 9.77 5.88 -17.17
CA LEU A 179 8.89 7.05 -17.32
C LEU A 179 9.67 8.38 -17.18
N ARG A 180 10.62 8.46 -16.24
CA ARG A 180 11.52 9.63 -16.09
C ARG A 180 12.44 9.84 -17.30
N SER A 181 12.68 8.80 -18.10
CA SER A 181 13.54 8.87 -19.28
C SER A 181 12.78 9.25 -20.56
N VAL A 182 11.44 9.30 -20.51
CA VAL A 182 10.64 9.71 -21.66
C VAL A 182 10.95 11.17 -21.98
N THR A 183 11.24 11.40 -23.26
CA THR A 183 11.55 12.73 -23.78
C THR A 183 10.48 13.20 -24.73
N TYR A 184 10.26 14.52 -24.74
CA TYR A 184 9.52 15.21 -25.78
C TYR A 184 10.49 15.90 -26.73
N ARG A 185 10.18 15.88 -28.01
CA ARG A 185 10.86 16.67 -29.05
C ARG A 185 9.82 17.23 -30.00
N ASN A 186 9.98 18.50 -30.35
CA ASN A 186 9.33 19.10 -31.51
C ASN A 186 10.36 19.27 -32.64
N GLY A 187 10.03 18.77 -33.82
CA GLY A 187 10.88 18.76 -35.01
C GLY A 187 10.74 19.98 -35.93
N SER A 188 9.87 20.93 -35.60
CA SER A 188 9.68 22.18 -36.36
C SER A 188 10.69 23.25 -35.94
N GLU A 189 11.10 24.07 -36.92
CA GLU A 189 11.89 25.31 -36.71
C GLU A 189 10.97 26.56 -36.74
N ASP A 190 9.65 26.37 -36.63
CA ASP A 190 8.63 27.41 -36.37
C ASP A 190 7.38 26.72 -35.81
N PRO A 191 7.35 26.37 -34.50
CA PRO A 191 6.28 25.56 -33.91
C PRO A 191 4.95 26.32 -33.90
N THR A 192 3.85 25.69 -34.31
CA THR A 192 2.52 26.31 -34.41
C THR A 192 1.51 25.80 -33.39
#